data_AF-A0A3A2ZN19-F1
#
_entry.id   AF-A0A3A2ZN19-F1
#
_cell.length_a   1.000
_cell.length_b   1.000
_cell.length_c   1.000
_cell.angle_alpha   90.00
_cell.angle_beta   90.00
_cell.angle_gamma   90.00
#
_symmetry.space_group_name_H-M   'P 1'
#
loop_
_entity.id
_entity.type
_entity.pdbx_description
1 polymer ?
#
loop_
_entity_poly.entity_id
_entity_poly.type
_entity_poly.pdbx_seq_one_letter_code
_entity_poly.pdbx_strand_id
1 'polypeptide(L)'
;MISRSEDLKDYLKSYPTELPADDHVLSALYTFQAIFRAVNFADIHELHDAEEDIDGLISTAESLRTALENTNPPIWELYCRDTDWLHHIQGYSYWDDRPAERGGQKTMDLTSIEGSCDDNKNLVAFMTFDARNNPAVPVEAITFCSKSLDGFTTETLQEMQRQSFATGNMHIEQVALDKMSLSLIHEMSHSRAVLGSTDAYIDATYENDNGDKETAYGWKAITTLRRQSTKDALDNADSFAYYVAAMYLDNNDWASGFAYTFEDLRQAVSAPQEGEGSDSGDDSDGSDY
;
A
#
# COMPACT_ATOMS: atom_id res chain seq x y z
N MET A 1 10.41 2.39 7.76
CA MET A 1 9.94 2.97 6.49
C MET A 1 10.67 4.27 6.11
N ILE A 2 10.37 5.45 6.67
CA ILE A 2 10.94 6.74 6.19
C ILE A 2 12.45 6.67 5.95
N SER A 3 13.24 6.30 6.96
CA SER A 3 14.70 6.18 6.82
C SER A 3 15.15 5.20 5.73
N ARG A 4 14.42 4.11 5.47
CA ARG A 4 14.76 3.16 4.40
C ARG A 4 14.43 3.70 3.02
N SER A 5 13.34 4.43 2.91
CA SER A 5 12.98 5.13 1.69
C SER A 5 13.96 6.28 1.42
N GLU A 6 14.46 6.97 2.45
CA GLU A 6 15.53 7.96 2.33
C GLU A 6 16.84 7.33 1.84
N ASP A 7 17.27 6.20 2.42
CA ASP A 7 18.46 5.48 1.97
C ASP A 7 18.37 5.11 0.48
N LEU A 8 17.19 4.64 0.02
CA LEU A 8 16.93 4.33 -1.39
C LEU A 8 16.93 5.59 -2.26
N LYS A 9 16.29 6.67 -1.82
CA LYS A 9 16.27 7.94 -2.54
C LYS A 9 17.68 8.49 -2.75
N ASP A 10 18.49 8.52 -1.70
CA ASP A 10 19.87 8.98 -1.74
C ASP A 10 20.72 8.12 -2.68
N TYR A 11 20.48 6.81 -2.70
CA TYR A 11 21.10 5.91 -3.65
C TYR A 11 20.76 6.27 -5.11
N LEU A 12 19.48 6.42 -5.45
CA LEU A 12 19.04 6.75 -6.82
C LEU A 12 19.51 8.13 -7.27
N LYS A 13 19.55 9.10 -6.35
CA LYS A 13 20.06 10.47 -6.60
C LYS A 13 21.53 10.51 -7.03
N SER A 14 22.30 9.45 -6.73
CA SER A 14 23.69 9.32 -7.19
C SER A 14 23.82 8.90 -8.66
N TYR A 15 22.69 8.64 -9.33
CA TYR A 15 22.59 8.09 -10.69
C TYR A 15 23.44 6.82 -10.89
N PRO A 16 23.19 5.78 -10.09
CA PRO A 16 24.00 4.59 -10.08
C PRO A 16 23.84 3.81 -11.39
N THR A 17 24.91 3.14 -11.81
CA THR A 17 24.90 2.23 -12.98
C THR A 17 24.87 0.76 -12.58
N GLU A 18 24.91 0.46 -11.28
CA GLU A 18 24.95 -0.89 -10.73
C GLU A 18 23.83 -1.05 -9.69
N LEU A 19 23.71 -2.24 -9.10
CA LEU A 19 22.83 -2.48 -7.96
C LEU A 19 23.49 -2.04 -6.65
N PRO A 20 22.72 -1.62 -5.63
CA PRO A 20 23.27 -1.22 -4.34
C PRO A 20 23.92 -2.43 -3.66
N ALA A 21 25.09 -2.21 -3.06
CA ALA A 21 25.80 -3.23 -2.29
C ALA A 21 25.23 -3.43 -0.86
N ASP A 22 24.49 -2.43 -0.36
CA ASP A 22 23.79 -2.52 0.92
C ASP A 22 22.49 -3.31 0.74
N ASP A 23 22.30 -4.33 1.58
CA ASP A 23 21.17 -5.26 1.44
C ASP A 23 19.82 -4.60 1.74
N HIS A 24 19.78 -3.62 2.65
CA HIS A 24 18.55 -2.91 2.97
C HIS A 24 18.15 -1.99 1.82
N VAL A 25 19.11 -1.30 1.20
CA VAL A 25 18.86 -0.48 0.01
C VAL A 25 18.43 -1.34 -1.18
N LEU A 26 19.05 -2.51 -1.37
CA LEU A 26 18.67 -3.46 -2.41
C LEU A 26 17.25 -4.00 -2.22
N SER A 27 16.90 -4.38 -1.00
CA SER A 27 15.55 -4.85 -0.68
C SER A 27 14.51 -3.73 -0.82
N ALA A 28 14.84 -2.50 -0.40
CA ALA A 28 13.99 -1.33 -0.61
C ALA A 28 13.73 -1.09 -2.09
N LEU A 29 14.78 -1.13 -2.92
CA LEU A 29 14.68 -1.01 -4.38
C LEU A 29 13.73 -2.05 -4.96
N TYR A 30 13.91 -3.34 -4.64
CA TYR A 30 13.08 -4.38 -5.23
C TYR A 30 11.64 -4.33 -4.73
N THR A 31 11.41 -3.98 -3.47
CA THR A 31 10.06 -3.79 -2.94
C THR A 31 9.37 -2.61 -3.64
N PHE A 32 10.06 -1.48 -3.80
CA PHE A 32 9.56 -0.34 -4.59
C PHE A 32 9.24 -0.78 -6.02
N GLN A 33 10.10 -1.58 -6.63
CA GLN A 33 9.89 -2.05 -8.00
C GLN A 33 8.71 -3.00 -8.16
N ALA A 34 8.45 -3.82 -7.15
CA ALA A 34 7.32 -4.73 -7.12
C ALA A 34 5.99 -3.97 -7.01
N ILE A 35 5.95 -2.93 -6.18
CA ILE A 35 4.71 -2.23 -5.82
C ILE A 35 4.40 -1.03 -6.72
N PHE A 36 5.40 -0.30 -7.22
CA PHE A 36 5.16 0.98 -7.92
C PHE A 36 5.66 1.04 -9.37
N ARG A 37 6.97 0.79 -9.61
CA ARG A 37 7.53 0.85 -10.97
C ARG A 37 8.89 0.22 -11.12
N ALA A 38 9.21 -0.26 -12.31
CA ALA A 38 10.58 -0.68 -12.62
C ALA A 38 11.51 0.54 -12.61
N VAL A 39 12.78 0.31 -12.29
CA VAL A 39 13.82 1.33 -12.33
C VAL A 39 14.92 0.85 -13.27
N ASN A 40 15.11 1.54 -14.39
CA ASN A 40 16.19 1.28 -15.33
C ASN A 40 17.41 2.17 -15.03
N PHE A 41 18.50 1.57 -14.55
CA PHE A 41 19.76 2.28 -14.28
C PHE A 41 20.45 2.88 -15.51
N ALA A 42 20.06 2.46 -16.71
CA ALA A 42 20.56 3.05 -17.95
C ALA A 42 19.81 4.33 -18.35
N ASP A 43 18.68 4.63 -17.72
CA ASP A 43 17.85 5.81 -18.02
C ASP A 43 17.81 6.78 -16.83
N ILE A 44 18.47 7.93 -17.00
CA ILE A 44 18.52 8.97 -15.97
C ILE A 44 17.15 9.57 -15.67
N HIS A 45 16.23 9.59 -16.63
CA HIS A 45 14.88 10.08 -16.42
C HIS A 45 14.08 9.11 -15.55
N GLU A 46 14.20 7.80 -15.78
CA GLU A 46 13.54 6.82 -14.90
C GLU A 46 14.10 6.84 -13.47
N LEU A 47 15.40 7.08 -13.30
CA LEU A 47 15.99 7.26 -11.97
C LEU A 47 15.45 8.50 -11.26
N HIS A 48 15.30 9.60 -12.00
CA HIS A 48 14.73 10.84 -11.47
C HIS A 48 13.25 10.68 -11.11
N ASP A 49 12.44 10.07 -11.99
CA ASP A 49 11.04 9.83 -11.69
C ASP A 49 10.88 8.93 -10.45
N ALA A 50 11.70 7.88 -10.32
CA ALA A 50 11.66 7.01 -9.16
C ALA A 50 12.08 7.75 -7.87
N GLU A 51 13.04 8.68 -7.95
CA GLU A 51 13.41 9.57 -6.85
C GLU A 51 12.21 10.42 -6.41
N GLU A 52 11.50 11.05 -7.37
CA GLU A 52 10.31 11.88 -7.10
C GLU A 52 9.18 11.05 -6.48
N ASP A 53 8.92 9.86 -7.03
CA ASP A 53 7.92 8.93 -6.50
C ASP A 53 8.22 8.56 -5.03
N ILE A 54 9.48 8.25 -4.71
CA ILE A 54 9.92 7.94 -3.34
C ILE A 54 9.79 9.16 -2.43
N ASP A 55 10.12 10.36 -2.90
CA ASP A 55 9.94 11.59 -2.14
C ASP A 55 8.48 11.84 -1.79
N GLY A 56 7.55 11.57 -2.71
CA GLY A 56 6.10 11.60 -2.47
C GLY A 56 5.63 10.61 -1.39
N LEU A 57 6.15 9.38 -1.43
CA LEU A 57 5.87 8.36 -0.40
C LEU A 57 6.39 8.79 0.98
N ILE A 58 7.60 9.37 1.06
CA ILE A 58 8.18 9.90 2.29
C ILE A 58 7.34 11.07 2.81
N SER A 59 7.00 12.04 1.96
CA SER A 59 6.20 13.23 2.33
C SER A 59 4.83 12.83 2.90
N THR A 60 4.18 11.84 2.27
CA THR A 60 2.92 11.25 2.76
C THR A 60 3.10 10.67 4.16
N ALA A 61 4.11 9.84 4.35
CA ALA A 61 4.42 9.22 5.63
C ALA A 61 4.73 10.23 6.74
N GLU A 62 5.48 11.28 6.43
CA GLU A 62 5.81 12.34 7.38
C GLU A 62 4.58 13.17 7.77
N SER A 63 3.69 13.43 6.82
CA SER A 63 2.42 14.12 7.08
C SER A 63 1.53 13.30 8.03
N LEU A 64 1.39 12.00 7.78
CA LEU A 64 0.64 11.10 8.67
C LEU A 64 1.30 10.99 10.06
N ARG A 65 2.63 10.84 10.13
CA ARG A 65 3.38 10.83 11.41
C ARG A 65 3.13 12.12 12.19
N THR A 66 3.27 13.27 11.54
CA THR A 66 3.08 14.59 12.16
C THR A 66 1.65 14.77 12.67
N ALA A 67 0.66 14.31 11.90
CA ALA A 67 -0.75 14.33 12.31
C ALA A 67 -1.01 13.43 13.53
N LEU A 68 -0.39 12.25 13.61
CA LEU A 68 -0.48 11.36 14.77
C LEU A 68 0.17 11.95 16.02
N GLU A 69 1.28 12.67 15.86
CA GLU A 69 1.98 13.35 16.97
C GLU A 69 1.23 14.61 17.43
N ASN A 70 0.46 15.24 16.53
CA ASN A 70 -0.37 16.39 16.85
C ASN A 70 -1.70 15.98 17.49
N THR A 71 -1.74 16.03 18.82
CA THR A 71 -2.90 15.59 19.60
C THR A 71 -3.97 16.67 19.83
N ASN A 72 -3.82 17.90 19.30
CA ASN A 72 -4.76 18.99 19.60
C ASN A 72 -4.97 20.00 18.45
N PRO A 73 -6.18 20.08 17.85
CA PRO A 73 -7.30 19.13 17.96
C PRO A 73 -7.00 17.80 17.24
N PRO A 74 -7.63 16.68 17.65
CA PRO A 74 -7.45 15.40 16.97
C PRO A 74 -8.01 15.46 15.55
N ILE A 75 -7.26 14.96 14.57
CA ILE A 75 -7.67 14.92 13.16
C ILE A 75 -8.50 13.67 12.85
N TRP A 76 -8.33 12.60 13.63
CA TRP A 76 -9.08 11.35 13.48
C TRP A 76 -9.86 10.97 14.73
N GLU A 77 -11.04 10.41 14.52
CA GLU A 77 -11.80 9.63 15.49
C GLU A 77 -11.79 8.16 15.09
N LEU A 78 -11.54 7.28 16.05
CA LEU A 78 -11.54 5.84 15.83
C LEU A 78 -12.79 5.22 16.46
N TYR A 79 -13.55 4.48 15.64
CA TYR A 79 -14.71 3.72 16.08
C TYR A 79 -14.51 2.24 15.78
N CYS A 80 -15.03 1.36 16.64
CA CYS A 80 -15.05 -0.09 16.42
C CYS A 80 -16.44 -0.61 16.03
N ARG A 81 -17.39 0.32 15.86
CA ARG A 81 -18.77 0.09 15.46
C ARG A 81 -19.32 1.37 14.85
N ASP A 82 -19.84 1.26 13.64
CA ASP A 82 -20.49 2.35 12.91
C ASP A 82 -21.83 2.73 13.54
N THR A 83 -22.61 1.79 14.04
CA THR A 83 -23.93 2.08 14.67
C THR A 83 -23.88 3.01 15.88
N ASP A 84 -22.68 3.26 16.44
CA ASP A 84 -22.50 4.19 17.56
C ASP A 84 -22.63 5.65 17.13
N TRP A 85 -22.48 5.94 15.83
CA TRP A 85 -22.47 7.29 15.29
C TRP A 85 -23.16 7.44 13.92
N LEU A 86 -23.49 6.32 13.29
CA LEU A 86 -24.03 6.24 11.94
C LEU A 86 -25.39 5.54 11.93
N HIS A 87 -26.40 6.21 11.40
CA HIS A 87 -27.78 5.72 11.39
C HIS A 87 -28.28 5.47 9.97
N HIS A 88 -28.67 4.24 9.66
CA HIS A 88 -29.21 3.89 8.34
C HIS A 88 -30.46 4.69 8.01
N ILE A 89 -30.53 5.27 6.80
CA ILE A 89 -31.70 5.98 6.29
C ILE A 89 -32.38 5.13 5.21
N GLN A 90 -31.70 4.94 4.08
CA GLN A 90 -32.21 4.22 2.91
C GLN A 90 -31.06 3.86 1.97
N GLY A 91 -31.07 2.64 1.41
CA GLY A 91 -29.98 2.20 0.52
C GLY A 91 -28.64 2.26 1.26
N TYR A 92 -27.62 2.86 0.64
CA TYR A 92 -26.32 3.14 1.27
C TYR A 92 -26.21 4.60 1.76
N SER A 93 -27.34 5.21 2.12
CA SER A 93 -27.36 6.53 2.75
C SER A 93 -27.58 6.43 4.25
N TYR A 94 -26.77 7.18 5.00
CA TYR A 94 -26.74 7.15 6.47
C TYR A 94 -26.71 8.57 7.03
N TRP A 95 -27.22 8.75 8.23
CA TRP A 95 -27.10 9.98 9.01
C TRP A 95 -25.91 9.87 9.97
N ASP A 96 -24.92 10.74 9.79
CA ASP A 96 -23.81 10.94 10.73
C ASP A 96 -24.30 11.83 11.88
N ASP A 97 -24.46 11.25 13.07
CA ASP A 97 -24.96 11.97 14.25
C ASP A 97 -23.86 12.62 15.10
N ARG A 98 -22.60 12.57 14.65
CA ARG A 98 -21.52 13.27 15.34
C ARG A 98 -21.80 14.77 15.39
N PRO A 99 -21.20 15.51 16.33
CA PRO A 99 -21.38 16.96 16.38
C PRO A 99 -20.99 17.65 15.08
N ALA A 100 -21.71 18.71 14.71
CA ALA A 100 -21.49 19.41 13.44
C ALA A 100 -20.08 20.03 13.35
N GLU A 101 -19.54 20.50 14.48
CA GLU A 101 -18.18 21.01 14.59
C GLU A 101 -17.09 19.94 14.39
N ARG A 102 -17.47 18.65 14.42
CA ARG A 102 -16.61 17.49 14.12
C ARG A 102 -16.91 16.89 12.74
N GLY A 103 -17.70 17.59 11.93
CA GLY A 103 -18.05 17.17 10.58
C GLY A 103 -19.31 16.32 10.46
N GLY A 104 -20.03 16.04 11.56
CA GLY A 104 -21.29 15.28 11.54
C GLY A 104 -22.52 16.15 11.30
N GLN A 105 -23.69 15.67 11.75
CA GLN A 105 -25.03 16.23 11.49
C GLN A 105 -25.35 16.35 10.00
N LYS A 106 -25.06 15.30 9.23
CA LYS A 106 -25.26 15.28 7.78
C LYS A 106 -25.56 13.89 7.24
N THR A 107 -26.07 13.83 6.02
CA THR A 107 -26.22 12.57 5.29
C THR A 107 -24.92 12.21 4.58
N MET A 108 -24.48 10.96 4.76
CA MET A 108 -23.37 10.36 4.03
C MET A 108 -23.87 9.32 3.03
N ASP A 109 -23.18 9.23 1.90
CA ASP A 109 -23.42 8.26 0.83
C ASP A 109 -22.22 7.30 0.78
N LEU A 110 -22.44 6.06 1.24
CA LEU A 110 -21.43 5.01 1.30
C LEU A 110 -21.55 4.02 0.13
N THR A 111 -22.14 4.44 -0.99
CA THR A 111 -22.33 3.56 -2.15
C THR A 111 -21.01 3.01 -2.71
N SER A 112 -19.93 3.79 -2.65
CA SER A 112 -18.62 3.39 -3.19
C SER A 112 -17.97 2.22 -2.45
N ILE A 113 -18.34 1.98 -1.19
CA ILE A 113 -17.85 0.88 -0.36
C ILE A 113 -18.93 -0.17 -0.08
N GLU A 114 -20.02 -0.11 -0.84
CA GLU A 114 -21.18 -1.01 -0.74
C GLU A 114 -21.86 -1.00 0.65
N GLY A 115 -21.84 0.15 1.31
CA GLY A 115 -22.52 0.39 2.58
C GLY A 115 -21.59 0.43 3.79
N SER A 116 -22.18 0.25 4.97
CA SER A 116 -21.49 0.30 6.27
C SER A 116 -20.98 -1.09 6.69
N CYS A 117 -20.41 -1.24 7.88
CA CYS A 117 -19.98 -2.53 8.44
C CYS A 117 -21.13 -3.54 8.60
N ASP A 118 -22.37 -3.05 8.74
CA ASP A 118 -23.55 -3.91 8.81
C ASP A 118 -23.97 -4.44 7.44
N ASP A 119 -23.71 -3.69 6.37
CA ASP A 119 -24.12 -4.03 5.00
C ASP A 119 -23.04 -4.84 4.27
N ASN A 120 -21.79 -4.42 4.39
CA ASN A 120 -20.64 -5.04 3.75
C ASN A 120 -19.88 -5.92 4.75
N LYS A 121 -20.15 -7.23 4.71
CA LYS A 121 -19.53 -8.22 5.61
C LYS A 121 -18.04 -8.43 5.37
N ASN A 122 -17.51 -7.99 4.24
CA ASN A 122 -16.11 -8.13 3.88
C ASN A 122 -15.31 -6.85 4.17
N LEU A 123 -15.97 -5.77 4.61
CA LEU A 123 -15.33 -4.52 4.94
C LEU A 123 -14.49 -4.67 6.22
N VAL A 124 -13.20 -4.31 6.15
CA VAL A 124 -12.31 -4.36 7.31
C VAL A 124 -12.42 -3.09 8.12
N ALA A 125 -12.28 -1.96 7.44
CA ALA A 125 -12.49 -0.64 7.97
C ALA A 125 -12.99 0.26 6.84
N PHE A 126 -13.38 1.48 7.20
CA PHE A 126 -13.57 2.55 6.25
C PHE A 126 -13.32 3.88 6.93
N MET A 127 -12.82 4.84 6.16
CA MET A 127 -12.77 6.23 6.56
C MET A 127 -13.83 7.05 5.84
N THR A 128 -14.57 7.85 6.59
CA THR A 128 -15.53 8.76 5.98
C THR A 128 -14.85 10.06 5.61
N PHE A 129 -14.91 10.39 4.32
CA PHE A 129 -14.52 11.69 3.80
C PHE A 129 -15.73 12.39 3.17
N ASP A 130 -15.94 13.66 3.50
CA ASP A 130 -16.93 14.50 2.82
C ASP A 130 -16.26 15.18 1.62
N ALA A 131 -15.97 14.41 0.58
CA ALA A 131 -15.29 14.90 -0.62
C ALA A 131 -16.08 15.99 -1.36
N ARG A 132 -17.41 15.97 -1.25
CA ARG A 132 -18.27 16.70 -2.18
C ARG A 132 -18.66 18.09 -1.66
N ASN A 133 -18.72 18.33 -0.35
CA ASN A 133 -19.37 19.53 0.16
C ASN A 133 -18.58 20.37 1.19
N ASN A 134 -17.47 19.88 1.76
CA ASN A 134 -16.69 20.71 2.68
C ASN A 134 -15.21 20.28 2.80
N PRO A 135 -14.26 20.99 2.17
CA PRO A 135 -12.82 20.71 2.35
C PRO A 135 -12.30 21.01 3.76
N ALA A 136 -13.12 21.60 4.63
CA ALA A 136 -12.78 21.92 6.01
C ALA A 136 -13.49 20.99 7.02
N VAL A 137 -13.55 19.68 6.75
CA VAL A 137 -13.89 18.73 7.83
C VAL A 137 -12.70 18.69 8.79
N PRO A 138 -12.84 19.15 10.04
CA PRO A 138 -11.72 19.21 10.96
C PRO A 138 -11.35 17.84 11.55
N VAL A 139 -12.29 16.88 11.51
CA VAL A 139 -12.11 15.55 12.10
C VAL A 139 -12.73 14.46 11.22
N GLU A 140 -11.90 13.56 10.72
CA GLU A 140 -12.31 12.39 9.93
C GLU A 140 -12.59 11.20 10.86
N ALA A 141 -13.60 10.38 10.53
CA ALA A 141 -13.88 9.15 11.28
C ALA A 141 -13.34 7.94 10.52
N ILE A 142 -12.53 7.13 11.22
CA ILE A 142 -12.10 5.81 10.77
C ILE A 142 -12.89 4.80 11.61
N THR A 143 -13.63 3.93 10.95
CA THR A 143 -14.42 2.89 11.60
C THR A 143 -13.90 1.51 11.22
N PHE A 144 -13.50 0.74 12.21
CA PHE A 144 -13.18 -0.67 12.06
C PHE A 144 -14.43 -1.52 12.24
N CYS A 145 -14.67 -2.43 11.31
CA CYS A 145 -15.79 -3.33 11.37
C CYS A 145 -15.56 -4.43 12.40
N SER A 146 -16.47 -4.54 13.38
CA SER A 146 -16.31 -5.44 14.53
C SER A 146 -15.98 -6.90 14.18
N LYS A 147 -16.53 -7.43 13.07
CA LYS A 147 -16.23 -8.80 12.61
C LYS A 147 -14.77 -8.97 12.15
N SER A 148 -14.18 -7.93 11.61
CA SER A 148 -12.81 -7.94 11.09
C SER A 148 -11.79 -7.85 12.23
N LEU A 149 -12.19 -7.26 13.37
CA LEU A 149 -11.37 -7.21 14.58
C LEU A 149 -11.11 -8.61 15.18
N ASP A 150 -12.00 -9.59 14.98
CA ASP A 150 -11.82 -10.95 15.48
C ASP A 150 -10.62 -11.68 14.82
N GLY A 151 -10.21 -11.23 13.63
CA GLY A 151 -9.04 -11.75 12.92
C GLY A 151 -7.72 -11.13 13.39
N PHE A 152 -7.77 -10.02 14.13
CA PHE A 152 -6.55 -9.33 14.55
C PHE A 152 -5.85 -10.01 15.71
N THR A 153 -4.53 -10.14 15.57
CA THR A 153 -3.65 -10.74 16.57
C THR A 153 -3.12 -9.69 17.55
N THR A 154 -2.71 -10.14 18.74
CA THR A 154 -2.12 -9.25 19.76
C THR A 154 -0.65 -8.91 19.50
N GLU A 155 0.04 -9.69 18.66
CA GLU A 155 1.42 -9.42 18.30
C GLU A 155 1.50 -8.15 17.46
N THR A 156 2.31 -7.21 17.91
CA THR A 156 2.48 -5.89 17.28
C THR A 156 3.48 -5.94 16.11
N LEU A 157 3.38 -5.00 15.17
CA LEU A 157 4.42 -4.84 14.14
C LEU A 157 5.80 -4.63 14.77
N GLN A 158 5.90 -3.93 15.91
CA GLN A 158 7.18 -3.72 16.59
C GLN A 158 7.83 -5.03 17.08
N GLU A 159 7.02 -6.00 17.52
CA GLU A 159 7.53 -7.32 17.89
C GLU A 159 7.98 -8.11 16.65
N MET A 160 7.21 -8.04 15.55
CA MET A 160 7.58 -8.68 14.28
C MET A 160 8.84 -8.08 13.65
N GLN A 161 9.02 -6.77 13.76
CA GLN A 161 10.18 -6.03 13.24
C GLN A 161 11.51 -6.46 13.88
N ARG A 162 11.46 -7.15 15.02
CA ARG A 162 12.65 -7.72 15.69
C ARG A 162 12.93 -9.16 15.27
N GLN A 163 12.05 -9.77 14.49
CA GLN A 163 12.18 -11.14 14.01
C GLN A 163 12.84 -11.13 12.64
N SER A 164 13.52 -12.23 12.32
CA SER A 164 13.88 -12.58 10.94
C SER A 164 13.19 -13.89 10.62
N PHE A 165 12.48 -13.90 9.51
CA PHE A 165 11.73 -15.05 9.04
C PHE A 165 12.62 -15.89 8.12
N ALA A 166 12.52 -17.20 8.25
CA ALA A 166 13.15 -18.10 7.29
C ALA A 166 12.50 -17.95 5.91
N THR A 167 13.31 -18.14 4.89
CA THR A 167 12.99 -17.98 3.47
C THR A 167 11.66 -18.64 3.09
N GLY A 168 10.73 -17.86 2.54
CA GLY A 168 9.45 -18.34 2.05
C GLY A 168 8.42 -18.71 3.13
N ASN A 169 8.75 -18.62 4.43
CA ASN A 169 7.85 -19.10 5.48
C ASN A 169 6.76 -18.10 5.88
N MET A 170 6.94 -16.80 5.59
CA MET A 170 5.95 -15.77 5.89
C MET A 170 5.64 -14.98 4.63
N HIS A 171 4.35 -14.76 4.39
CA HIS A 171 3.88 -13.87 3.34
C HIS A 171 3.36 -12.56 3.96
N ILE A 172 3.65 -11.42 3.35
CA ILE A 172 3.31 -10.09 3.85
C ILE A 172 1.79 -9.88 3.99
N GLU A 173 0.98 -10.58 3.19
CA GLU A 173 -0.48 -10.63 3.36
C GLU A 173 -0.91 -11.11 4.76
N GLN A 174 -0.15 -12.03 5.39
CA GLN A 174 -0.45 -12.46 6.77
C GLN A 174 -0.26 -11.30 7.76
N VAL A 175 0.73 -10.44 7.51
CA VAL A 175 0.91 -9.21 8.28
C VAL A 175 -0.24 -8.24 8.02
N ALA A 176 -0.70 -8.13 6.77
CA ALA A 176 -1.74 -7.21 6.38
C ALA A 176 -3.12 -7.56 6.97
N LEU A 177 -3.50 -8.83 6.91
CA LEU A 177 -4.80 -9.31 7.36
C LEU A 177 -4.90 -9.41 8.88
N ASP A 178 -3.80 -9.71 9.56
CA ASP A 178 -3.81 -10.02 11.00
C ASP A 178 -3.54 -8.79 11.89
N LYS A 179 -3.24 -7.62 11.33
CA LYS A 179 -2.74 -6.46 12.09
C LYS A 179 -3.54 -5.19 11.80
N MET A 180 -4.23 -4.71 12.85
CA MET A 180 -4.96 -3.44 12.83
C MET A 180 -4.12 -2.24 12.35
N SER A 181 -2.81 -2.24 12.62
CA SER A 181 -1.92 -1.16 12.21
C SER A 181 -1.84 -0.98 10.71
N LEU A 182 -1.91 -2.05 9.91
CA LEU A 182 -1.83 -1.91 8.47
C LEU A 182 -3.12 -1.35 7.89
N SER A 183 -4.26 -1.88 8.32
CA SER A 183 -5.56 -1.29 8.01
C SER A 183 -5.64 0.16 8.46
N LEU A 184 -5.08 0.53 9.62
CA LEU A 184 -5.03 1.91 10.05
C LEU A 184 -4.19 2.80 9.12
N ILE A 185 -3.03 2.33 8.67
CA ILE A 185 -2.19 3.05 7.70
C ILE A 185 -2.93 3.23 6.37
N HIS A 186 -3.59 2.18 5.89
CA HIS A 186 -4.45 2.20 4.71
C HIS A 186 -5.52 3.29 4.84
N GLU A 187 -6.34 3.23 5.89
CA GLU A 187 -7.43 4.21 6.10
C GLU A 187 -6.90 5.63 6.28
N MET A 188 -5.79 5.82 7.01
CA MET A 188 -5.17 7.13 7.20
C MET A 188 -4.62 7.70 5.89
N SER A 189 -4.19 6.87 4.93
CA SER A 189 -3.70 7.34 3.64
C SER A 189 -4.80 7.96 2.77
N HIS A 190 -6.08 7.67 3.05
CA HIS A 190 -7.20 8.38 2.44
C HIS A 190 -7.43 9.80 3.03
N SER A 191 -6.67 10.19 4.06
CA SER A 191 -6.98 11.37 4.88
C SER A 191 -6.79 12.66 4.10
N ARG A 192 -7.90 13.32 3.75
CA ARG A 192 -7.88 14.62 3.06
C ARG A 192 -7.62 15.75 4.04
N ALA A 193 -7.97 15.57 5.31
CA ALA A 193 -7.63 16.52 6.36
C ALA A 193 -6.11 16.63 6.57
N VAL A 194 -5.37 15.53 6.39
CA VAL A 194 -3.90 15.52 6.54
C VAL A 194 -3.18 15.76 5.21
N LEU A 195 -3.56 15.03 4.16
CA LEU A 195 -2.84 15.04 2.89
C LEU A 195 -3.40 16.07 1.90
N GLY A 196 -4.59 16.62 2.15
CA GLY A 196 -5.29 17.47 1.20
C GLY A 196 -6.13 16.69 0.19
N SER A 197 -6.99 17.39 -0.55
CA SER A 197 -7.99 16.75 -1.42
C SER A 197 -7.42 16.09 -2.67
N THR A 198 -6.22 16.46 -3.10
CA THR A 198 -5.57 15.96 -4.32
C THR A 198 -4.54 14.87 -4.04
N ASP A 199 -4.02 14.82 -2.82
CA ASP A 199 -2.87 13.97 -2.49
C ASP A 199 -3.27 12.82 -1.55
N ALA A 200 -4.53 12.80 -1.09
CA ALA A 200 -5.11 11.65 -0.41
C ALA A 200 -5.25 10.46 -1.37
N TYR A 201 -4.89 9.29 -0.87
CA TYR A 201 -4.84 8.06 -1.67
C TYR A 201 -6.27 7.56 -1.92
N ILE A 202 -6.41 6.69 -2.89
CA ILE A 202 -7.69 6.11 -3.32
C ILE A 202 -7.64 4.59 -3.23
N ASP A 203 -8.81 3.97 -3.30
CA ASP A 203 -8.96 2.55 -3.56
C ASP A 203 -8.96 2.34 -5.07
N ALA A 204 -7.76 2.20 -5.63
CA ALA A 204 -7.60 2.06 -7.06
C ALA A 204 -8.19 0.71 -7.53
N THR A 205 -8.72 0.69 -8.76
CA THR A 205 -9.19 -0.55 -9.37
C THR A 205 -8.19 -1.07 -10.38
N TYR A 206 -8.04 -2.39 -10.47
CA TYR A 206 -7.24 -3.07 -11.49
C TYR A 206 -8.11 -4.05 -12.28
N GLU A 207 -7.63 -4.46 -13.45
CA GLU A 207 -8.23 -5.55 -14.22
C GLU A 207 -7.59 -6.88 -13.81
N ASN A 208 -8.36 -7.84 -13.31
CA ASN A 208 -7.84 -9.15 -12.90
C ASN A 208 -7.51 -10.05 -14.11
N ASP A 209 -6.98 -11.26 -13.86
CA ASP A 209 -6.61 -12.20 -14.93
C ASP A 209 -7.79 -12.64 -15.82
N ASN A 210 -9.04 -12.44 -15.37
CA ASN A 210 -10.27 -12.75 -16.11
C ASN A 210 -10.82 -11.54 -16.89
N GLY A 211 -10.21 -10.36 -16.77
CA GLY A 211 -10.71 -9.12 -17.37
C GLY A 211 -11.74 -8.36 -16.53
N ASP A 212 -12.01 -8.80 -15.30
CA ASP A 212 -12.96 -8.13 -14.41
C ASP A 212 -12.26 -6.98 -13.66
N LYS A 213 -13.00 -5.87 -13.44
CA LYS A 213 -12.50 -4.76 -12.63
C LYS A 213 -12.77 -5.01 -11.16
N GLU A 214 -11.71 -5.01 -10.36
CA GLU A 214 -11.75 -5.20 -8.92
C GLU A 214 -10.93 -4.13 -8.21
N THR A 215 -11.22 -3.86 -6.94
CA THR A 215 -10.37 -3.00 -6.12
C THR A 215 -9.04 -3.68 -5.83
N ALA A 216 -7.95 -2.92 -5.89
CA ALA A 216 -6.59 -3.43 -5.75
C ALA A 216 -6.19 -3.66 -4.28
N TYR A 217 -6.84 -4.64 -3.64
CA TYR A 217 -6.54 -5.07 -2.28
C TYR A 217 -5.71 -6.37 -2.25
N GLY A 218 -4.69 -6.38 -1.41
CA GLY A 218 -3.77 -7.49 -1.23
C GLY A 218 -2.59 -7.47 -2.19
N TRP A 219 -1.56 -8.22 -1.85
CA TRP A 219 -0.27 -8.22 -2.55
C TRP A 219 -0.39 -8.53 -4.05
N LYS A 220 -1.20 -9.54 -4.41
CA LYS A 220 -1.40 -9.91 -5.82
C LYS A 220 -2.02 -8.75 -6.60
N ALA A 221 -3.00 -8.07 -6.01
CA ALA A 221 -3.75 -7.04 -6.69
C ALA A 221 -2.91 -5.77 -6.87
N ILE A 222 -2.19 -5.31 -5.84
CA ILE A 222 -1.33 -4.11 -5.94
C ILE A 222 -0.17 -4.30 -6.92
N THR A 223 0.43 -5.49 -6.96
CA THR A 223 1.52 -5.80 -7.90
C THR A 223 1.01 -5.97 -9.33
N THR A 224 -0.27 -6.34 -9.51
CA THR A 224 -0.93 -6.34 -10.82
C THR A 224 -1.28 -4.92 -11.26
N LEU A 225 -1.85 -4.12 -10.35
CA LEU A 225 -2.16 -2.70 -10.57
C LEU A 225 -0.93 -1.95 -11.09
N ARG A 226 0.21 -2.14 -10.43
CA ARG A 226 1.51 -1.60 -10.86
C ARG A 226 1.86 -1.87 -12.31
N ARG A 227 1.57 -3.08 -12.82
CA ARG A 227 1.88 -3.45 -14.20
C ARG A 227 0.96 -2.77 -15.20
N GLN A 228 -0.23 -2.36 -14.76
CA GLN A 228 -1.24 -1.70 -15.59
C GLN A 228 -1.11 -0.17 -15.54
N SER A 229 -0.81 0.39 -14.37
CA SER A 229 -0.72 1.82 -14.14
C SER A 229 0.15 2.13 -12.92
N THR A 230 1.35 2.66 -13.16
CA THR A 230 2.24 3.15 -12.10
C THR A 230 1.60 4.29 -11.32
N LYS A 231 0.88 5.19 -12.00
CA LYS A 231 0.16 6.29 -11.34
C LYS A 231 -0.86 5.77 -10.34
N ASP A 232 -1.73 4.85 -10.76
CA ASP A 232 -2.76 4.32 -9.87
C ASP A 232 -2.14 3.52 -8.73
N ALA A 233 -1.02 2.83 -8.96
CA ALA A 233 -0.30 2.12 -7.90
C ALA A 233 0.31 3.08 -6.86
N LEU A 234 0.83 4.24 -7.28
CA LEU A 234 1.34 5.29 -6.39
C LEU A 234 0.22 5.99 -5.60
N ASP A 235 -0.95 6.12 -6.20
CA ASP A 235 -2.12 6.75 -5.57
C ASP A 235 -2.97 5.75 -4.76
N ASN A 236 -2.62 4.45 -4.73
CA ASN A 236 -3.42 3.40 -4.08
C ASN A 236 -3.08 3.21 -2.60
N ALA A 237 -4.08 3.29 -1.73
CA ALA A 237 -3.92 3.19 -0.28
C ALA A 237 -3.27 1.87 0.16
N ASP A 238 -3.65 0.77 -0.46
CA ASP A 238 -3.12 -0.54 -0.11
C ASP A 238 -1.66 -0.71 -0.57
N SER A 239 -1.31 -0.17 -1.74
CA SER A 239 0.08 -0.15 -2.20
C SER A 239 0.99 0.58 -1.21
N PHE A 240 0.54 1.73 -0.71
CA PHE A 240 1.24 2.46 0.32
C PHE A 240 1.38 1.65 1.60
N ALA A 241 0.28 1.10 2.11
CA ALA A 241 0.27 0.33 3.34
C ALA A 241 1.27 -0.85 3.27
N TYR A 242 1.21 -1.66 2.21
CA TYR A 242 2.14 -2.77 2.00
C TYR A 242 3.60 -2.31 1.90
N TYR A 243 3.87 -1.20 1.20
CA TYR A 243 5.21 -0.63 1.17
C TYR A 243 5.68 -0.20 2.57
N VAL A 244 4.81 0.43 3.38
CA VAL A 244 5.13 0.79 4.76
C VAL A 244 5.46 -0.44 5.60
N ALA A 245 4.66 -1.50 5.51
CA ALA A 245 4.92 -2.75 6.22
C ALA A 245 6.26 -3.36 5.83
N ALA A 246 6.52 -3.51 4.53
CA ALA A 246 7.77 -4.09 4.02
C ALA A 246 9.00 -3.28 4.46
N MET A 247 8.94 -1.95 4.36
CA MET A 247 10.03 -1.06 4.78
C MET A 247 10.17 -0.93 6.30
N TYR A 248 9.18 -1.40 7.06
CA TYR A 248 9.24 -1.47 8.52
C TYR A 248 9.81 -2.82 8.98
N LEU A 249 9.41 -3.92 8.36
CA LEU A 249 9.88 -5.28 8.65
C LEU A 249 11.23 -5.57 7.95
N ASP A 250 12.23 -4.75 8.24
CA ASP A 250 13.46 -4.63 7.46
C ASP A 250 14.55 -5.68 7.72
N ASN A 251 14.22 -6.76 8.43
CA ASN A 251 15.12 -7.92 8.62
C ASN A 251 14.98 -8.98 7.51
N ASN A 252 14.09 -8.77 6.55
CA ASN A 252 13.84 -9.65 5.42
C ASN A 252 13.59 -8.82 4.17
N ASP A 253 13.80 -9.44 3.02
CA ASP A 253 13.29 -8.94 1.74
C ASP A 253 11.84 -9.37 1.53
N TRP A 254 11.00 -8.46 1.05
CA TRP A 254 9.57 -8.66 0.84
C TRP A 254 9.15 -8.43 -0.61
N ALA A 255 10.09 -8.24 -1.54
CA ALA A 255 9.80 -7.84 -2.91
C ALA A 255 8.97 -8.86 -3.70
N SER A 256 8.96 -10.12 -3.27
CA SER A 256 8.12 -11.17 -3.85
C SER A 256 6.75 -11.31 -3.17
N GLY A 257 6.55 -10.65 -2.03
CA GLY A 257 5.45 -10.88 -1.09
C GLY A 257 5.80 -11.88 0.01
N PHE A 258 6.82 -12.72 -0.19
CA PHE A 258 7.35 -13.59 0.86
C PHE A 258 8.61 -13.02 1.50
N ALA A 259 8.84 -13.36 2.76
CA ALA A 259 10.08 -13.06 3.47
C ALA A 259 11.24 -13.89 2.90
N TYR A 260 12.25 -13.22 2.35
CA TYR A 260 13.52 -13.81 1.96
C TYR A 260 14.64 -13.26 2.85
N THR A 261 15.71 -14.04 3.05
CA THR A 261 16.89 -13.52 3.73
C THR A 261 17.73 -12.69 2.75
N PHE A 262 18.58 -11.80 3.25
CA PHE A 262 19.50 -11.07 2.39
C PHE A 262 20.55 -11.96 1.72
N GLU A 263 20.85 -13.13 2.31
CA GLU A 263 21.68 -14.13 1.65
C GLU A 263 21.01 -14.68 0.38
N ASP A 264 19.73 -15.05 0.47
CA ASP A 264 18.95 -15.50 -0.70
C ASP A 264 18.87 -14.41 -1.76
N LEU A 265 18.68 -13.16 -1.34
CA LEU A 265 18.62 -12.02 -2.23
C LEU A 265 19.90 -11.88 -3.05
N ARG A 266 21.07 -11.95 -2.39
CA ARG A 266 22.38 -11.89 -3.08
C ARG A 266 22.61 -13.06 -4.00
N GLN A 267 22.18 -14.27 -3.61
CA GLN A 267 22.28 -15.45 -4.46
C GLN A 267 21.43 -15.29 -5.73
N ALA A 268 20.23 -14.74 -5.62
CA ALA A 268 19.36 -14.47 -6.76
C ALA A 268 19.97 -13.45 -7.74
N VAL A 269 20.62 -12.39 -7.22
CA VAL A 269 21.33 -11.40 -8.05
C VAL A 269 22.58 -11.98 -8.71
N SER A 270 23.26 -12.91 -8.05
CA SER A 270 24.50 -13.52 -8.53
C SER A 270 24.27 -14.70 -9.48
N ALA A 271 23.07 -15.27 -9.52
CA ALA A 271 22.74 -16.37 -10.40
C ALA A 271 22.80 -15.87 -11.87
N PRO A 272 23.57 -16.54 -12.75
CA PRO A 272 23.47 -16.26 -14.18
C PRO A 272 22.01 -16.40 -14.58
N GLN A 273 21.45 -15.39 -15.24
CA GLN A 273 20.19 -15.58 -15.95
C GLN A 273 20.48 -16.61 -17.04
N GLU A 274 20.28 -17.90 -16.74
CA GLU A 274 20.34 -18.95 -17.73
C GLU A 274 19.25 -18.62 -18.74
N GLY A 275 19.70 -18.15 -19.90
CA GLY A 275 18.84 -17.59 -20.92
C GLY A 275 17.72 -18.55 -21.28
N GLU A 276 16.55 -17.97 -21.50
CA GLU A 276 15.62 -18.45 -22.51
C GLU A 276 16.42 -18.56 -23.81
N GLY A 277 17.06 -19.72 -23.99
CA GLY A 277 17.65 -20.12 -25.25
C GLY A 277 16.50 -20.13 -26.25
N SER A 278 16.45 -19.09 -27.07
CA SER A 278 15.67 -19.05 -28.29
C SER A 278 16.04 -20.30 -29.08
N ASP A 279 15.17 -21.32 -28.99
CA ASP A 279 15.19 -22.49 -29.85
C ASP A 279 14.74 -22.03 -31.24
N SER A 280 15.62 -21.32 -31.93
CA SER A 280 15.53 -21.09 -33.36
C SER A 280 15.96 -22.38 -34.04
N GLY A 281 15.08 -23.38 -33.99
CA GLY A 281 15.12 -24.57 -34.86
C GLY A 281 14.84 -24.14 -36.29
N ASP A 282 15.82 -23.52 -36.92
CA ASP A 282 15.89 -23.27 -38.35
C ASP A 282 16.72 -24.42 -38.95
N ASP A 283 16.06 -25.54 -39.23
CA ASP A 283 16.64 -26.68 -39.94
C ASP A 283 15.55 -27.39 -40.76
N SER A 284 15.34 -26.91 -41.98
CA SER A 284 15.11 -27.81 -43.13
C SER A 284 15.24 -27.05 -44.45
N ASP A 285 16.48 -26.93 -44.93
CA ASP A 285 16.79 -26.90 -46.36
C ASP A 285 17.46 -28.25 -46.71
N GLY A 286 16.94 -28.95 -47.70
CA GLY A 286 17.34 -30.34 -47.98
C GLY A 286 16.54 -31.00 -49.09
N SER A 287 16.89 -30.62 -50.31
CA SER A 287 16.50 -31.15 -51.62
C SER A 287 16.50 -32.68 -51.81
N ASP A 288 15.74 -33.08 -52.83
CA ASP A 288 15.86 -34.26 -53.72
C ASP A 288 14.75 -35.32 -53.60
N TYR A 289 13.70 -35.17 -54.42
CA TYR A 289 13.27 -36.07 -55.51
C TYR A 289 11.93 -35.62 -56.12
#